data_AF-A0A183PSJ4-F1
#
_entry.id   AF-A0A183PSJ4-F1
#
_cell.length_a   1.000
_cell.length_b   1.000
_cell.length_c   1.000
_cell.angle_alpha   90.00
_cell.angle_beta   90.00
_cell.angle_gamma   90.00
#
_symmetry.space_group_name_H-M   'P 1'
#
loop_
_entity.id
_entity.type
_entity.pdbx_description
1 polymer ?
#
loop_
_entity_poly.entity_id
_entity_poly.type
_entity_poly.pdbx_seq_one_letter_code
_entity_poly.pdbx_strand_id
1 'polypeptide(L)'
;MRLVRVTVKTPSLQLVDTSFGYVNLFPFLLKVLSPTSPRLPRLLADLSNKELLWSEFGLRSINLKSPFYHTHNTKDDPPYWRGAIWININYLAVQSLRYYSHHSRTPIPVAAEAKRLAEQLTQNLARTVLGGLERTGHLWEQYNDQTGNGQRGHPFSGWTSLISLIISDSS
;
A
#
# COMPACT_ATOMS: atom_id res chain seq x y z
N MET A 1 -35.12 -10.55 -14.09
CA MET A 1 -35.06 -9.57 -12.98
C MET A 1 -34.24 -8.37 -13.46
N ARG A 2 -34.75 -7.14 -13.38
CA ARG A 2 -34.02 -5.93 -13.81
C ARG A 2 -33.32 -5.33 -12.60
N LEU A 3 -31.99 -5.27 -12.61
CA LEU A 3 -31.23 -4.60 -11.55
C LEU A 3 -31.53 -3.09 -11.64
N VAL A 4 -32.10 -2.53 -10.58
CA VAL A 4 -32.34 -1.09 -10.44
C VAL A 4 -31.24 -0.52 -9.56
N ARG A 5 -30.48 0.44 -10.09
CA ARG A 5 -29.46 1.14 -9.32
C ARG A 5 -30.14 2.01 -8.27
N VAL A 6 -29.85 1.77 -7.01
CA VAL A 6 -30.31 2.60 -5.89
C VAL A 6 -29.20 3.59 -5.53
N THR A 7 -29.51 4.88 -5.48
CA THR A 7 -28.56 5.94 -5.10
C THR A 7 -29.18 6.86 -4.06
N VAL A 8 -28.41 7.22 -3.02
CA VAL A 8 -28.85 8.19 -1.99
C VAL A 8 -29.00 9.60 -2.58
N LYS A 9 -28.15 9.96 -3.55
CA LYS A 9 -28.20 11.21 -4.31
C LYS A 9 -27.88 10.92 -5.78
N THR A 10 -28.48 11.68 -6.68
CA THR A 10 -28.14 11.64 -8.11
C THR A 10 -26.63 11.89 -8.28
N PRO A 11 -25.89 10.97 -8.93
CA PRO A 11 -24.47 11.16 -9.15
C PRO A 11 -24.22 12.38 -10.05
N SER A 12 -23.15 13.10 -9.76
CA SER A 12 -22.66 14.23 -10.55
C SER A 12 -21.16 14.06 -10.81
N LEU A 13 -20.63 14.77 -11.80
CA LEU A 13 -19.19 14.77 -12.07
C LEU A 13 -18.44 15.36 -10.87
N GLN A 14 -17.58 14.54 -10.27
CA GLN A 14 -16.78 14.89 -9.11
C GLN A 14 -15.56 13.96 -9.02
N LEU A 15 -14.61 14.32 -8.17
CA LEU A 15 -13.54 13.39 -7.78
C LEU A 15 -14.11 12.30 -6.87
N VAL A 16 -13.55 11.10 -6.94
CA VAL A 16 -13.82 10.02 -5.98
C VAL A 16 -12.86 10.20 -4.81
N ASP A 17 -13.31 10.83 -3.73
CA ASP A 17 -12.49 11.22 -2.57
C ASP A 17 -12.61 10.26 -1.37
N THR A 18 -13.62 9.39 -1.36
CA THR A 18 -13.85 8.41 -0.28
C THR A 18 -12.89 7.21 -0.32
N SER A 19 -12.02 7.11 -1.32
CA SER A 19 -11.30 5.86 -1.64
C SER A 19 -9.79 6.04 -1.73
N PHE A 20 -9.22 6.94 -0.92
CA PHE A 20 -7.77 7.09 -0.82
C PHE A 20 -7.09 5.73 -0.60
N GLY A 21 -6.16 5.37 -1.48
CA GLY A 21 -5.53 4.05 -1.54
C GLY A 21 -4.40 4.02 -2.57
N TYR A 22 -4.02 2.81 -2.99
CA TYR A 22 -2.91 2.61 -3.92
C TYR A 22 -3.01 3.45 -5.20
N VAL A 23 -4.22 3.60 -5.78
CA VAL A 23 -4.46 4.38 -7.00
C VAL A 23 -3.97 5.83 -6.85
N ASN A 24 -4.21 6.45 -5.68
CA ASN A 24 -3.81 7.83 -5.41
C ASN A 24 -2.29 7.98 -5.29
N LEU A 25 -1.57 6.89 -4.99
CA LEU A 25 -0.12 6.89 -4.83
C LEU A 25 0.63 6.75 -6.16
N PHE A 26 -0.01 6.42 -7.29
CA PHE A 26 0.69 6.12 -8.55
C PHE A 26 1.70 7.18 -9.01
N PRO A 27 1.41 8.51 -8.95
CA PRO A 27 2.42 9.51 -9.30
C PRO A 27 3.68 9.42 -8.43
N PHE A 28 3.52 9.05 -7.16
CA PHE A 28 4.63 8.78 -6.25
C PHE A 28 5.29 7.43 -6.53
N LEU A 29 4.52 6.33 -6.61
CA LEU A 29 5.04 4.96 -6.83
C LEU A 29 5.88 4.84 -8.09
N LEU A 30 5.48 5.55 -9.16
CA LEU A 30 6.16 5.56 -10.45
C LEU A 30 7.19 6.68 -10.58
N LYS A 31 7.45 7.43 -9.51
CA LYS A 31 8.45 8.51 -9.46
C LYS A 31 8.20 9.62 -10.51
N VAL A 32 6.93 9.82 -10.88
CA VAL A 32 6.49 10.89 -11.81
C VAL A 32 6.40 12.23 -11.07
N LEU A 33 6.13 12.21 -9.76
CA LEU A 33 6.09 13.42 -8.94
C LEU A 33 7.50 14.03 -8.83
N SER A 34 7.62 15.34 -9.10
CA SER A 34 8.91 16.04 -8.95
C SER A 34 9.46 15.90 -7.52
N PRO A 35 10.78 15.66 -7.33
CA PRO A 35 11.42 15.67 -6.00
C PRO A 35 11.22 16.96 -5.20
N THR A 36 10.96 18.08 -5.89
CA THR A 36 10.68 19.39 -5.29
C THR A 36 9.19 19.72 -5.22
N SER A 37 8.31 18.76 -5.53
CA SER A 37 6.87 18.99 -5.54
C SER A 37 6.36 19.42 -4.16
N PRO A 38 5.57 20.50 -4.05
CA PRO A 38 4.97 20.91 -2.78
C PRO A 38 3.96 19.89 -2.24
N ARG A 39 3.54 18.91 -3.05
CA ARG A 39 2.63 17.83 -2.65
C ARG A 39 3.33 16.65 -1.98
N LEU A 40 4.64 16.49 -2.19
CA LEU A 40 5.39 15.33 -1.67
C LEU A 40 5.37 15.25 -0.13
N PRO A 41 5.56 16.34 0.64
CA PRO A 41 5.51 16.28 2.10
C PRO A 41 4.14 15.78 2.61
N ARG A 42 3.05 16.31 2.04
CA ARG A 42 1.69 15.91 2.41
C ARG A 42 1.43 14.44 2.06
N LEU A 43 1.91 13.98 0.90
CA LEU A 43 1.79 12.58 0.50
C LEU A 43 2.52 11.64 1.46
N LEU A 44 3.74 11.98 1.90
CA LEU A 44 4.47 11.17 2.89
C LEU A 44 3.77 11.15 4.25
N ALA A 45 3.17 12.26 4.67
CA ALA A 45 2.37 12.33 5.88
C ALA A 45 1.10 11.46 5.79
N ASP A 46 0.38 11.51 4.66
CA ASP A 46 -0.81 10.68 4.46
C ASP A 46 -0.44 9.19 4.32
N LEU A 47 0.70 8.88 3.69
CA LEU A 47 1.23 7.51 3.56
C LEU A 47 1.52 6.88 4.92
N SER A 48 2.17 7.63 5.81
CA SER A 48 2.61 7.18 7.14
C SER A 48 1.53 7.23 8.22
N ASN A 49 0.34 7.73 7.87
CA ASN A 49 -0.79 7.82 8.79
C ASN A 49 -1.40 6.43 9.04
N LYS A 50 -1.39 6.00 10.31
CA LYS A 50 -1.95 4.72 10.77
C LYS A 50 -3.46 4.62 10.61
N GLU A 51 -4.16 5.76 10.64
CA GLU A 51 -5.60 5.84 10.39
C GLU A 51 -5.95 5.79 8.89
N LEU A 52 -4.95 5.82 8.02
CA LEU A 52 -5.11 5.71 6.57
C LEU A 52 -4.51 4.39 6.06
N LEU A 53 -3.33 4.45 5.43
CA LEU A 53 -2.74 3.31 4.73
C LEU A 53 -1.72 2.55 5.56
N TRP A 54 -1.12 3.17 6.58
CA TRP A 54 0.00 2.57 7.29
C TRP A 54 -0.46 1.51 8.29
N SER A 55 0.08 0.30 8.20
CA SER A 55 -0.07 -0.76 9.21
C SER A 55 1.29 -1.27 9.67
N GLU A 56 1.30 -2.08 10.74
CA GLU A 56 2.50 -2.76 11.23
C GLU A 56 2.99 -3.87 10.29
N PHE A 57 2.19 -4.21 9.28
CA PHE A 57 2.44 -5.30 8.34
C PHE A 57 2.76 -4.81 6.91
N GLY A 58 2.50 -3.54 6.61
CA GLY A 58 2.69 -2.94 5.29
C GLY A 58 1.67 -1.84 4.98
N LEU A 59 1.65 -1.35 3.74
CA LEU A 59 0.65 -0.39 3.28
C LEU A 59 -0.63 -1.10 2.85
N ARG A 60 -1.79 -0.65 3.35
CA ARG A 60 -3.13 -1.08 2.94
C ARG A 60 -3.44 -0.66 1.52
N SER A 61 -4.21 -1.49 0.80
CA SER A 61 -4.72 -1.15 -0.54
C SER A 61 -5.69 0.03 -0.56
N ILE A 62 -6.43 0.24 0.54
CA ILE A 62 -7.34 1.37 0.73
C ILE A 62 -7.32 1.82 2.19
N ASN A 63 -7.62 3.09 2.44
CA ASN A 63 -7.66 3.68 3.77
C ASN A 63 -8.78 3.11 4.64
N LEU A 64 -8.55 3.06 5.96
CA LEU A 64 -9.48 2.52 6.96
C LEU A 64 -10.84 3.26 6.99
N LYS A 65 -10.87 4.54 6.66
CA LYS A 65 -12.07 5.38 6.69
C LYS A 65 -12.92 5.26 5.42
N SER A 66 -12.45 4.52 4.42
CA SER A 66 -13.21 4.28 3.19
C SER A 66 -14.46 3.47 3.49
N PRO A 67 -15.64 3.84 2.94
CA PRO A 67 -16.83 3.01 3.03
C PRO A 67 -16.65 1.65 2.34
N PHE A 68 -15.57 1.48 1.56
CA PHE A 68 -15.25 0.22 0.89
C PHE A 68 -14.27 -0.67 1.67
N TYR A 69 -13.65 -0.19 2.76
CA TYR A 69 -12.70 -0.98 3.53
C TYR A 69 -13.36 -2.27 4.06
N HIS A 70 -12.76 -3.42 3.74
CA HIS A 70 -13.24 -4.79 4.04
C HIS A 70 -14.68 -5.11 3.58
N THR A 71 -15.23 -4.32 2.66
CA THR A 71 -16.58 -4.55 2.13
C THR A 71 -16.56 -5.48 0.91
N HIS A 72 -17.55 -6.36 0.86
CA HIS A 72 -17.77 -7.21 -0.31
C HIS A 72 -18.29 -6.40 -1.50
N ASN A 73 -17.98 -6.82 -2.73
CA ASN A 73 -18.52 -6.18 -3.92
C ASN A 73 -19.91 -6.74 -4.30
N THR A 74 -20.08 -8.04 -4.11
CA THR A 74 -21.34 -8.77 -4.21
C THR A 74 -21.41 -9.78 -3.06
N LYS A 75 -22.47 -10.58 -2.96
CA LYS A 75 -22.55 -11.64 -1.94
C LYS A 75 -21.36 -12.61 -2.01
N ASP A 76 -20.90 -12.93 -3.21
CA ASP A 76 -19.91 -13.97 -3.46
C ASP A 76 -18.51 -13.41 -3.80
N ASP A 77 -18.37 -12.07 -3.86
CA ASP A 77 -17.12 -11.37 -4.17
C ASP A 77 -16.53 -10.68 -2.91
N PRO A 78 -15.66 -11.36 -2.14
CA PRO A 78 -15.06 -10.80 -0.94
C PRO A 78 -14.04 -9.68 -1.23
N PRO A 79 -13.77 -8.80 -0.24
CA PRO A 79 -12.81 -7.69 -0.40
C PRO A 79 -11.43 -8.18 -0.82
N TYR A 80 -10.91 -7.65 -1.93
CA TYR A 80 -9.61 -8.04 -2.49
C TYR A 80 -8.61 -6.88 -2.38
N TRP A 81 -8.78 -5.84 -3.19
CA TRP A 81 -8.04 -4.57 -3.11
C TRP A 81 -8.70 -3.54 -2.19
N ARG A 82 -9.37 -4.03 -1.12
CA ARG A 82 -10.18 -3.23 -0.19
C ARG A 82 -9.66 -3.31 1.24
N GLY A 83 -8.34 -3.35 1.43
CA GLY A 83 -7.69 -3.31 2.75
C GLY A 83 -6.39 -4.10 2.79
N ALA A 84 -6.39 -5.30 2.20
CA ALA A 84 -5.25 -6.21 2.22
C ALA A 84 -3.96 -5.56 1.66
N ILE A 85 -2.83 -6.11 2.10
CA ILE A 85 -1.48 -5.67 1.77
C ILE A 85 -0.95 -6.51 0.62
N TRP A 86 -0.44 -5.84 -0.42
CA TRP A 86 0.10 -6.47 -1.62
C TRP A 86 1.55 -6.09 -1.83
N ILE A 87 2.41 -7.10 -2.01
CA ILE A 87 3.87 -6.91 -2.04
C ILE A 87 4.33 -6.20 -3.31
N ASN A 88 3.66 -6.37 -4.45
CA ASN A 88 3.98 -5.61 -5.68
C ASN A 88 3.89 -4.09 -5.49
N ILE A 89 2.81 -3.59 -4.89
CA ILE A 89 2.64 -2.15 -4.67
C ILE A 89 3.54 -1.66 -3.52
N ASN A 90 3.68 -2.45 -2.47
CA ASN A 90 4.58 -2.12 -1.37
C ASN A 90 6.06 -2.08 -1.81
N TYR A 91 6.47 -2.95 -2.73
CA TYR A 91 7.78 -2.88 -3.38
C TYR A 91 7.99 -1.54 -4.07
N LEU A 92 7.03 -1.11 -4.92
CA LEU A 92 7.11 0.19 -5.59
C LEU A 92 7.17 1.35 -4.57
N ALA A 93 6.42 1.26 -3.47
CA ALA A 93 6.44 2.26 -2.42
C ALA A 93 7.81 2.36 -1.76
N VAL A 94 8.42 1.23 -1.37
CA VAL A 94 9.77 1.21 -0.79
C VAL A 94 10.80 1.78 -1.78
N GLN A 95 10.78 1.35 -3.05
CA GLN A 95 11.71 1.85 -4.07
C GLN A 95 11.52 3.34 -4.37
N SER A 96 10.29 3.83 -4.25
CA SER A 96 9.98 5.25 -4.37
C SER A 96 10.50 6.05 -3.17
N LEU A 97 10.27 5.58 -1.94
CA LEU A 97 10.80 6.21 -0.72
C LEU A 97 12.33 6.30 -0.76
N ARG A 98 13.02 5.21 -1.14
CA ARG A 98 14.48 5.18 -1.35
C ARG A 98 14.95 6.14 -2.44
N TYR A 99 14.17 6.31 -3.50
CA TYR A 99 14.48 7.28 -4.55
C TYR A 99 14.43 8.71 -4.00
N TYR A 100 13.33 9.10 -3.36
CA TYR A 100 13.19 10.47 -2.84
C TYR A 100 14.16 10.74 -1.69
N SER A 101 14.57 9.74 -0.90
CA SER A 101 15.56 9.93 0.17
C SER A 101 16.97 10.25 -0.33
N HIS A 102 17.34 9.78 -1.52
CA HIS A 102 18.69 9.97 -2.09
C HIS A 102 18.73 10.97 -3.24
N HIS A 103 17.58 11.37 -3.78
CA HIS A 103 17.54 12.28 -4.91
C HIS A 103 18.04 13.68 -4.49
N SER A 104 19.07 14.19 -5.17
CA SER A 104 19.77 15.45 -4.83
C SER A 104 18.88 16.69 -4.75
N ARG A 105 17.79 16.71 -5.52
CA ARG A 105 16.79 17.79 -5.51
C ARG A 105 15.72 17.68 -4.42
N THR A 106 15.60 16.56 -3.70
CA THR A 106 14.60 16.45 -2.62
C THR A 106 15.01 17.35 -1.45
N PRO A 107 14.13 18.20 -0.92
CA PRO A 107 14.44 18.99 0.27
C PRO A 107 14.87 18.11 1.44
N ILE A 108 15.91 18.52 2.17
CA ILE A 108 16.54 17.71 3.24
C ILE A 108 15.52 17.12 4.24
N PRO A 109 14.54 17.87 4.78
CA PRO A 109 13.57 17.29 5.71
C PRO A 109 12.67 16.22 5.06
N VAL A 110 12.34 16.39 3.78
CA VAL A 110 11.51 15.45 3.02
C VAL A 110 12.29 14.18 2.68
N ALA A 111 13.57 14.32 2.33
CA ALA A 111 14.46 13.20 2.10
C ALA A 111 14.68 12.37 3.37
N ALA A 112 14.87 13.02 4.52
CA ALA A 112 14.99 12.36 5.82
C ALA A 112 13.73 11.58 6.19
N GLU A 113 12.54 12.17 5.98
CA GLU A 113 11.27 11.49 6.23
C GLU A 113 11.07 10.30 5.27
N ALA A 114 11.38 10.47 3.97
CA ALA A 114 11.32 9.38 3.01
C ALA A 114 12.25 8.22 3.39
N LYS A 115 13.47 8.51 3.88
CA LYS A 115 14.41 7.50 4.38
C LYS A 115 13.83 6.72 5.56
N ARG A 116 13.35 7.45 6.58
CA ARG A 116 12.73 6.86 7.77
C ARG A 116 11.57 5.93 7.41
N LEU A 117 10.71 6.36 6.50
CA LEU A 117 9.59 5.56 6.03
C LEU A 117 10.04 4.34 5.22
N ALA A 118 11.07 4.46 4.38
CA ALA A 118 11.61 3.32 3.63
C ALA A 118 12.10 2.21 4.58
N GLU A 119 12.86 2.60 5.61
CA GLU A 119 13.42 1.68 6.60
C GLU A 119 12.30 0.99 7.39
N GLN A 120 11.34 1.75 7.91
CA GLN A 120 10.23 1.18 8.68
C GLN A 120 9.34 0.27 7.84
N LEU A 121 9.00 0.67 6.60
CA LEU A 121 8.15 -0.14 5.73
C LEU A 121 8.86 -1.45 5.34
N THR A 122 10.16 -1.38 5.05
CA THR A 122 11.00 -2.56 4.78
C THR A 122 10.96 -3.55 5.94
N GLN A 123 11.16 -3.07 7.17
CA GLN A 123 11.12 -3.92 8.37
C GLN A 123 9.74 -4.55 8.60
N ASN A 124 8.66 -3.77 8.43
CA ASN A 124 7.30 -4.27 8.57
C ASN A 124 6.97 -5.38 7.56
N LEU A 125 7.34 -5.17 6.29
CA LEU A 125 7.13 -6.15 5.23
C LEU A 125 7.98 -7.41 5.44
N ALA A 126 9.26 -7.25 5.77
CA ALA A 126 10.16 -8.37 6.03
C ALA A 126 9.64 -9.26 7.17
N ARG A 127 9.30 -8.65 8.31
CA ARG A 127 8.72 -9.37 9.46
C ARG A 127 7.43 -10.10 9.10
N THR A 128 6.55 -9.46 8.33
CA THR A 128 5.26 -10.05 7.94
C THR A 128 5.43 -11.24 6.99
N VAL A 129 6.18 -11.03 5.90
CA VAL A 129 6.34 -12.03 4.84
C VAL A 129 7.21 -13.18 5.31
N LEU A 130 8.36 -12.90 5.93
CA LEU A 130 9.30 -13.94 6.38
C LEU A 130 8.78 -14.69 7.60
N GLY A 131 8.14 -14.00 8.55
CA GLY A 131 7.48 -14.67 9.68
C GLY A 131 6.30 -15.55 9.24
N GLY A 132 5.55 -15.11 8.22
CA GLY A 132 4.52 -15.94 7.58
C GLY A 132 5.10 -17.17 6.87
N LEU A 133 6.22 -16.99 6.14
CA LEU A 133 6.94 -18.07 5.48
C LEU A 133 7.48 -19.10 6.49
N GLU A 134 8.10 -18.65 7.57
CA GLU A 134 8.62 -19.52 8.63
C GLU A 134 7.49 -20.33 9.29
N ARG A 135 6.37 -19.68 9.62
CA ARG A 135 5.23 -20.31 10.29
C ARG A 135 4.47 -21.30 9.40
N THR A 136 4.40 -21.05 8.09
CA THR A 136 3.49 -21.79 7.18
C THR A 136 4.18 -22.56 6.06
N GLY A 137 5.47 -22.35 5.85
CA GLY A 137 6.24 -22.97 4.77
C GLY A 137 6.03 -22.37 3.37
N HIS A 138 5.18 -21.35 3.22
CA HIS A 138 4.82 -20.78 1.91
C HIS A 138 4.70 -19.25 1.90
N LEU A 139 4.88 -18.67 0.72
CA LEU A 139 4.51 -17.28 0.40
C LEU A 139 3.04 -17.21 -0.01
N TRP A 140 2.41 -16.06 0.28
CA TRP A 140 0.99 -15.82 0.04
C TRP A 140 0.78 -14.65 -0.93
N GLU A 141 -0.35 -14.67 -1.62
CA GLU A 141 -0.70 -13.65 -2.62
C GLU A 141 -0.82 -12.24 -2.01
N GLN A 142 -1.48 -12.16 -0.86
CA GLN A 142 -1.72 -10.95 -0.10
C GLN A 142 -1.67 -11.23 1.41
N TYR A 143 -1.57 -10.18 2.21
CA TYR A 143 -1.50 -10.27 3.67
C TYR A 143 -2.60 -9.44 4.32
N ASN A 144 -3.16 -9.96 5.41
CA ASN A 144 -4.18 -9.28 6.20
C ASN A 144 -3.57 -8.06 6.90
N ASP A 145 -4.21 -6.90 6.80
CA ASP A 145 -3.66 -5.64 7.30
C ASP A 145 -3.82 -5.41 8.81
N GLN A 146 -4.53 -6.31 9.49
CA GLN A 146 -4.76 -6.28 10.94
C GLN A 146 -3.99 -7.37 11.69
N THR A 147 -3.70 -8.49 11.02
CA THR A 147 -3.05 -9.66 11.65
C THR A 147 -1.73 -10.06 11.01
N GLY A 148 -1.41 -9.55 9.82
CA GLY A 148 -0.23 -9.96 9.05
C GLY A 148 -0.31 -11.39 8.49
N ASN A 149 -1.41 -12.11 8.70
CA ASN A 149 -1.57 -13.45 8.16
C ASN A 149 -1.68 -13.44 6.64
N GLY A 150 -0.98 -14.37 5.98
CA GLY A 150 -1.15 -14.61 4.55
C GLY A 150 -2.58 -15.06 4.22
N GLN A 151 -3.07 -14.66 3.05
CA GLN A 151 -4.42 -14.97 2.59
C GLN A 151 -4.41 -15.35 1.10
N ARG A 152 -5.46 -16.08 0.69
CA ARG A 152 -5.76 -16.45 -0.70
C ARG A 152 -4.69 -17.36 -1.31
N GLY A 153 -4.22 -17.08 -2.54
CA GLY A 153 -3.35 -18.00 -3.27
C GLY A 153 -2.06 -18.34 -2.50
N HIS A 154 -1.77 -19.63 -2.38
CA HIS A 154 -0.49 -20.15 -1.89
C HIS A 154 -0.21 -21.53 -2.53
N PRO A 155 1.06 -21.91 -2.75
CA PRO A 155 2.23 -21.04 -2.67
C PRO A 155 2.19 -19.94 -3.74
N PHE A 156 2.53 -18.71 -3.37
CA PHE A 156 2.56 -17.58 -4.29
C PHE A 156 3.96 -16.95 -4.32
N SER A 157 4.88 -17.61 -5.03
CA SER A 157 6.18 -17.05 -5.39
C SER A 157 6.13 -16.15 -6.63
N GLY A 158 4.97 -15.54 -6.90
CA GLY A 158 4.79 -14.50 -7.91
C GLY A 158 5.40 -13.17 -7.45
N TRP A 159 4.64 -12.08 -7.48
CA TRP A 159 5.17 -10.79 -7.01
C TRP A 159 5.58 -10.77 -5.54
N THR A 160 5.12 -11.71 -4.71
CA THR A 160 5.53 -11.80 -3.31
C THR A 160 7.03 -12.10 -3.19
N SER A 161 7.64 -12.71 -4.21
CA SER A 161 9.09 -12.89 -4.30
C SER A 161 9.87 -11.57 -4.34
N LEU A 162 9.24 -10.43 -4.67
CA LEU A 162 9.87 -9.11 -4.59
C LEU A 162 10.33 -8.76 -3.16
N ILE A 163 9.88 -9.49 -2.14
CA ILE A 163 10.40 -9.33 -0.77
C ILE A 163 11.92 -9.48 -0.71
N SER A 164 12.53 -10.34 -1.56
CA SER A 164 13.99 -10.50 -1.63
C SER A 164 14.68 -9.20 -2.03
N LEU A 165 14.12 -8.49 -3.02
CA LEU A 165 14.63 -7.18 -3.46
C LEU A 165 14.39 -6.09 -2.42
N ILE A 166 13.25 -6.13 -1.72
CA ILE A 166 12.96 -5.17 -0.64
C ILE A 166 14.04 -5.25 0.44
N ILE A 167 14.43 -6.45 0.89
CA ILE A 167 15.40 -6.63 1.96
C ILE A 167 16.86 -6.45 1.51
N SER A 168 17.19 -6.78 0.25
CA SER A 168 18.55 -6.67 -0.27
C SER A 168 18.99 -5.24 -0.58
N ASP A 169 18.07 -4.37 -1.02
CA ASP A 169 18.36 -2.98 -1.42
C ASP A 169 18.56 -2.03 -0.22
N SER A 170 19.15 -2.52 0.87
CA SER A 170 19.48 -1.73 2.07
C SER A 170 20.82 -0.98 1.96
N SER A 171 21.38 -0.88 0.74
CA SER A 171 22.70 -0.30 0.44
C SER A 171 22.60 1.16 0.02
#